data_AF-A0A524Q295-F1
#
_entry.id   AF-A0A524Q295-F1
#
_cell.length_a   1.000
_cell.length_b   1.000
_cell.length_c   1.000
_cell.angle_alpha   90.00
_cell.angle_beta   90.00
_cell.angle_gamma   90.00
#
_symmetry.space_group_name_H-M   'P 1'
#
loop_
_entity.id
_entity.type
_entity.pdbx_description
1 polymer ?
#
loop_
_entity_poly.entity_id
_entity_poly.type
_entity_poly.pdbx_seq_one_letter_code
_entity_poly.pdbx_strand_id
1 'polypeptide(L)' 'MRDETVKYLVFDVESVPDEELIARVRYPGETLPDGGAAERFQGELMEASGGNSDFIPVTFQYPVSVCVAKVRGD' A
#
# COMPACT_ATOMS: atom_id res chain seq x y z
N MET A 1 -30.11 0.46 27.83
CA MET A 1 -30.11 -0.74 26.97
C MET A 1 -29.04 -0.47 25.92
N ARG A 2 -28.05 -1.34 25.70
CA ARG A 2 -26.99 -1.08 24.69
C ARG A 2 -27.62 -1.08 23.29
N ASP A 3 -27.28 -0.10 22.44
CA ASP A 3 -27.70 -0.11 21.03
C ASP A 3 -26.91 -1.17 20.26
N GLU A 4 -27.60 -2.20 19.77
CA GLU A 4 -26.99 -3.29 18.99
C GLU A 4 -26.78 -2.89 17.52
N THR A 5 -27.31 -1.74 17.09
CA THR A 5 -27.20 -1.24 15.72
C THR A 5 -25.76 -0.86 15.42
N VAL A 6 -25.19 -1.47 14.38
CA VAL A 6 -23.89 -1.07 13.85
C VAL A 6 -24.03 0.29 13.17
N LYS A 7 -23.27 1.29 13.62
CA LYS A 7 -23.29 2.66 13.09
C LYS A 7 -22.13 2.90 12.11
N TYR A 8 -20.98 2.28 12.36
CA TYR A 8 -19.78 2.45 11.54
C TYR A 8 -19.09 1.12 11.27
N LEU A 9 -18.41 1.06 10.13
CA LEU A 9 -17.42 0.04 9.80
C LEU A 9 -16.06 0.71 9.77
N VAL A 10 -15.10 0.16 10.51
CA VAL A 10 -13.69 0.57 10.44
C VAL A 10 -12.94 -0.49 9.66
N PHE A 11 -12.22 -0.04 8.64
CA PHE A 11 -11.39 -0.89 7.80
C PHE A 11 -9.93 -0.63 8.16
N ASP A 12 -9.24 -1.70 8.48
CA ASP A 12 -7.79 -1.72 8.60
C ASP A 12 -7.24 -2.57 7.45
N VAL A 13 -6.35 -2.01 6.65
CA VAL A 13 -5.94 -2.57 5.35
C VAL A 13 -4.43 -2.68 5.31
N GLU A 14 -3.95 -3.91 5.11
CA GLU A 14 -2.54 -4.18 4.83
C GLU A 14 -2.38 -4.36 3.32
N SER A 15 -1.36 -3.75 2.75
CA SER A 15 -1.05 -3.80 1.32
C SER A 15 0.42 -4.09 1.08
N VAL A 16 0.71 -4.57 -0.12
CA VAL A 16 2.09 -4.74 -0.60
C VAL A 16 2.26 -4.03 -1.94
N PRO A 17 3.50 -3.59 -2.27
CA PRO A 17 3.81 -3.08 -3.60
C PRO A 17 3.53 -4.11 -4.71
N ASP A 18 3.03 -3.61 -5.82
CA ASP A 18 2.86 -4.35 -7.06
C ASP A 18 4.13 -4.24 -7.91
N GLU A 19 5.04 -5.20 -7.73
CA GLU A 19 6.31 -5.28 -8.44
C GLU A 19 6.14 -5.22 -9.97
N GLU A 20 5.15 -5.95 -10.51
CA GLU A 20 4.94 -6.01 -11.95
C GLU A 20 4.46 -4.66 -12.49
N LEU A 21 3.50 -4.04 -11.80
CA LEU A 21 2.99 -2.73 -12.18
C LEU A 21 4.08 -1.66 -12.09
N ILE A 22 4.87 -1.67 -11.02
CA ILE A 22 6.00 -0.74 -10.85
C ILE A 22 7.00 -0.93 -11.98
N ALA A 23 7.44 -2.16 -12.25
CA ALA A 23 8.36 -2.46 -13.33
C ALA A 23 7.85 -1.94 -14.69
N ARG A 24 6.58 -2.20 -15.00
CA ARG A 24 5.97 -1.80 -16.28
C ARG A 24 5.82 -0.28 -16.45
N VAL A 25 5.53 0.45 -15.36
CA VAL A 25 5.22 1.89 -15.43
C VAL A 25 6.44 2.75 -15.21
N ARG A 26 7.31 2.39 -14.26
CA ARG A 26 8.49 3.17 -13.87
C ARG A 26 9.73 2.81 -14.69
N TYR A 27 9.86 1.55 -15.09
CA TYR A 27 11.05 1.01 -15.75
C TYR A 27 10.74 0.32 -17.09
N PRO A 28 10.01 0.98 -18.01
CA PRO A 28 9.59 0.34 -19.26
C PRO A 28 10.81 -0.07 -20.11
N GLY A 29 10.87 -1.34 -20.48
CA GLY A 29 11.93 -1.90 -21.33
C GLY A 29 13.18 -2.36 -20.58
N GLU A 30 13.24 -2.18 -19.26
CA GLU A 30 14.30 -2.75 -18.43
C GLU A 30 13.92 -4.17 -17.98
N THR A 31 14.89 -5.08 -17.97
CA THR A 31 14.73 -6.40 -17.31
C THR A 31 15.29 -6.28 -15.90
N LEU A 32 14.39 -6.20 -14.92
CA LEU A 32 14.77 -6.19 -13.51
C LEU A 32 14.74 -7.63 -12.96
N PRO A 33 15.58 -7.96 -11.96
CA PRO A 33 15.43 -9.19 -11.20
C PRO A 33 14.05 -9.25 -10.55
N ASP A 34 13.51 -10.45 -10.36
CA ASP A 34 12.24 -10.65 -9.64
C ASP A 34 12.30 -9.97 -8.26
N GLY A 35 11.36 -9.05 -7.99
CA GLY A 35 11.29 -8.29 -6.74
C GLY A 35 12.21 -7.07 -6.64
N GLY A 36 12.94 -6.71 -7.70
CA GLY A 36 13.87 -5.57 -7.68
C GLY A 36 13.23 -4.21 -8.00
N ALA A 37 11.98 -4.17 -8.44
CA ALA A 37 11.35 -2.93 -8.91
C ALA A 37 10.87 -2.07 -7.74
N ALA A 38 10.29 -2.67 -6.69
CA ALA A 38 9.89 -1.93 -5.50
C ALA A 38 11.10 -1.39 -4.74
N GLU A 39 12.16 -2.19 -4.54
CA GLU A 39 13.37 -1.75 -3.84
C GLU A 39 14.04 -0.55 -4.54
N ARG A 40 14.18 -0.62 -5.88
CA ARG A 40 14.70 0.50 -6.65
C ARG A 40 13.81 1.73 -6.52
N PHE A 41 12.49 1.56 -6.62
CA PHE A 41 11.57 2.69 -6.53
C PHE A 41 11.54 3.31 -5.14
N GLN A 42 11.66 2.51 -4.08
CA GLN A 42 11.85 2.97 -2.70
C GLN A 42 13.11 3.82 -2.56
N GLY A 43 14.22 3.38 -3.15
CA GLY A 43 15.47 4.15 -3.19
C GLY A 43 15.29 5.52 -3.86
N GLU A 44 14.63 5.56 -5.02
CA GLU A 44 14.32 6.82 -5.72
C GLU A 44 13.45 7.77 -4.87
N LEU A 45 12.45 7.22 -4.17
CA LEU A 45 11.57 8.01 -3.29
C LEU A 45 12.31 8.54 -2.07
N MET A 46 13.19 7.73 -1.48
CA MET A 46 14.04 8.13 -0.37
C MET A 46 14.96 9.28 -0.78
N GLU A 47 15.61 9.18 -1.94
CA GLU A 47 16.46 10.24 -2.48
C GLU A 47 15.63 11.51 -2.77
N ALA A 48 14.52 11.37 -3.49
CA ALA A 48 13.66 12.50 -3.87
C ALA A 48 13.04 13.23 -2.66
N SER A 49 12.78 12.51 -1.57
CA SER A 49 12.27 13.08 -0.32
C SER A 49 13.35 13.68 0.58
N GLY A 50 14.63 13.61 0.17
CA GLY A 50 15.76 14.08 0.98
C GLY A 50 16.00 13.21 2.22
N GLY A 51 15.74 11.90 2.13
CA GLY A 51 15.95 10.93 3.21
C GLY A 51 14.79 10.79 4.19
N ASN A 52 13.59 11.28 3.85
CA ASN A 52 12.47 11.33 4.80
C ASN A 52 11.43 10.22 4.59
N SER A 53 11.30 9.69 3.38
CA SER A 53 10.28 8.69 3.06
C SER A 53 10.61 7.92 1.79
N ASP A 54 10.44 6.61 1.84
CA ASP A 54 10.47 5.66 0.71
C ASP A 54 9.05 5.14 0.37
N PHE A 55 8.02 5.79 0.90
CA PHE A 55 6.66 5.28 0.81
C PHE A 55 6.15 5.21 -0.64
N ILE A 56 6.00 3.99 -1.16
CA ILE A 56 5.44 3.74 -2.48
C ILE A 56 3.98 4.20 -2.52
N PRO A 57 3.55 5.04 -3.48
CA PRO A 57 2.16 5.49 -3.58
C PRO A 57 1.16 4.32 -3.63
N VAL A 58 0.01 4.46 -2.97
CA VAL A 58 -1.02 3.40 -2.89
C VAL A 58 -1.57 2.95 -4.25
N THR A 59 -1.40 3.74 -5.31
CA THR A 59 -1.72 3.35 -6.70
C THR A 59 -0.83 2.25 -7.26
N PHE A 60 0.32 2.01 -6.62
CA PHE A 60 1.26 0.93 -6.92
C PHE A 60 1.21 -0.19 -5.89
N GLN A 61 0.15 -0.25 -5.09
CA GLN A 61 -0.01 -1.30 -4.09
C GLN A 61 -1.34 -2.01 -4.29
N TYR A 62 -1.41 -3.27 -3.88
CA TYR A 62 -2.67 -4.00 -3.76
C TYR A 62 -2.88 -4.48 -2.32
N PRO A 63 -4.12 -4.49 -1.82
CA PRO A 63 -4.42 -4.97 -0.48
C PRO A 63 -4.23 -6.49 -0.42
N VAL A 64 -3.61 -6.97 0.66
CA VAL A 64 -3.39 -8.40 0.94
C VAL A 64 -4.19 -8.89 2.14
N SER A 65 -4.58 -7.98 3.04
CA SER A 65 -5.41 -8.29 4.19
C SER A 65 -6.32 -7.11 4.51
N VAL A 66 -7.56 -7.40 4.90
CA VAL A 66 -8.53 -6.41 5.33
C VAL A 66 -9.23 -6.90 6.58
N CYS A 67 -9.10 -6.15 7.68
CA CYS A 67 -9.89 -6.34 8.89
C CYS A 67 -11.08 -5.38 8.89
N VAL A 68 -12.24 -5.86 9.35
CA VAL A 68 -13.46 -5.06 9.42
C VAL A 68 -14.02 -5.09 10.84
N ALA A 69 -13.94 -3.96 11.53
CA ALA A 69 -14.52 -3.79 12.85
C ALA A 69 -15.90 -3.11 12.75
N LYS A 70 -16.90 -3.70 13.43
CA LYS A 70 -18.25 -3.14 13.54
C LYS A 70 -18.35 -2.30 14.80
N VAL A 71 -18.61 -1.01 14.67
CA VAL A 71 -18.76 -0.09 15.79
C VAL A 71 -20.24 0.21 16.02
N ARG A 72 -20.69 0.00 17.25
CA ARG A 72 -22.08 0.20 17.68
C ARG A 72 -22.25 1.56 18.35
N GLY A 73 -23.51 1.98 18.51
CA GLY A 73 -23.86 3.11 19.37
C GLY A 73 -23.57 2.82 20.85
N ASP A 74 -23.54 3.87 21.67
CA ASP A 74 -23.42 3.80 23.12
C ASP A 74 -24.64 3.16 23.81
#